data_AF-A0A4Y9QE91-F1
#
_entry.id   AF-A0A4Y9QE91-F1
#
_cell.length_a   1.000
_cell.length_b   1.000
_cell.length_c   1.000
_cell.angle_alpha   90.00
_cell.angle_beta   90.00
_cell.angle_gamma   90.00
#
_symmetry.space_group_name_H-M   'P 1'
#
loop_
_entity.id
_entity.type
_entity.pdbx_description
1 polymer ?
#
loop_
_entity_poly.entity_id
_entity_poly.type
_entity_poly.pdbx_seq_one_letter_code
_entity_poly.pdbx_strand_id
1 'polypeptide(L)'
;MPTQRLIPATLAFEDGVPYAAKYGDVYHSADGGLGQARHVFINGNGLPARWRGRDRDRFTIFETGFGLGLNFLATWQAWRGDPQRPARLHYVAVEKHPFRAADLAQLHAAWPELAALSAELHAQWPVPMPGFHRLLLDGGRVVLTLVFADIADALPQIDAFADAFYLDGFAPSKNPDMWAPEILGRLNRVAAPGATLATYTIAAAVRKALAQAGFDCERVPGFGRKPEMLAG
;
A
#
# COMPACT_ATOMS: atom_id res chain seq x y z
N MET A 1 2.77 24.09 9.64
CA MET A 1 2.39 22.90 10.42
C MET A 1 3.37 22.77 11.57
N PRO A 2 2.95 22.77 12.86
CA PRO A 2 3.85 22.39 13.93
C PRO A 2 4.35 20.97 13.63
N THR A 3 5.65 20.74 13.70
CA THR A 3 6.27 19.43 13.42
C THR A 3 5.79 18.42 14.45
N GLN A 4 4.67 17.76 14.17
CA GLN A 4 4.15 16.72 15.02
C GLN A 4 5.19 15.60 15.06
N ARG A 5 5.62 15.24 16.27
CA ARG A 5 6.64 14.22 16.44
C ARG A 5 6.11 12.90 15.89
N LEU A 6 6.82 12.34 14.92
CA LEU A 6 6.52 11.02 14.40
C LEU A 6 6.77 9.97 15.49
N ILE A 7 5.83 9.05 15.65
CA ILE A 7 5.95 7.92 16.59
C ILE A 7 6.11 6.66 15.74
N PRO A 8 7.30 6.04 15.70
CA PRO A 8 7.50 4.80 14.98
C PRO A 8 6.59 3.68 15.50
N ALA A 9 6.25 2.73 14.63
CA ALA A 9 5.62 1.49 15.07
C ALA A 9 6.53 0.74 16.07
N THR A 10 5.89 -0.01 16.96
CA THR A 10 6.58 -0.92 17.88
C THR A 10 6.41 -2.32 17.34
N LEU A 11 7.52 -3.04 17.19
CA LEU A 11 7.48 -4.44 16.79
C LEU A 11 6.76 -5.27 17.86
N ALA A 12 5.66 -5.91 17.47
CA ALA A 12 4.89 -6.83 18.29
C ALA A 12 4.27 -7.91 17.39
N PHE A 13 3.93 -9.05 18.01
CA PHE A 13 3.32 -10.19 17.33
C PHE A 13 2.12 -10.70 18.14
N GLU A 14 1.09 -11.17 17.44
CA GLU A 14 -0.04 -11.92 17.98
C GLU A 14 -0.17 -13.21 17.16
N ASP A 15 -0.09 -14.37 17.81
CA ASP A 15 -0.07 -15.70 17.16
C ASP A 15 0.95 -15.81 16.01
N GLY A 16 2.11 -15.18 16.15
CA GLY A 16 3.19 -15.18 15.15
C GLY A 16 2.98 -14.20 13.98
N VAL A 17 1.89 -13.43 13.98
CA VAL A 17 1.58 -12.42 12.96
C VAL A 17 1.93 -11.03 13.50
N PRO A 18 2.57 -10.14 12.72
CA PRO A 18 2.87 -8.78 13.16
C PRO A 18 1.60 -8.03 13.58
N TYR A 19 1.64 -7.40 14.75
CA TYR A 19 0.48 -6.80 15.41
C TYR A 19 0.72 -5.35 15.80
N ALA A 20 -0.26 -4.49 15.55
CA ALA A 20 -0.23 -3.09 15.94
C ALA A 20 -1.09 -2.87 17.19
N ALA A 21 -0.49 -2.93 18.38
CA ALA A 21 -1.19 -2.76 19.66
C ALA A 21 -1.99 -1.45 19.74
N LYS A 22 -1.52 -0.39 19.08
CA LYS A 22 -2.23 0.90 19.00
C LYS A 22 -3.60 0.79 18.33
N TYR A 23 -3.71 -0.06 17.30
CA TYR A 23 -4.94 -0.25 16.53
C TYR A 23 -5.70 -1.52 16.96
N GLY A 24 -5.05 -2.39 17.74
CA GLY A 24 -5.61 -3.66 18.16
C GLY A 24 -5.94 -4.56 16.97
N ASP A 25 -5.03 -4.62 16.00
CA ASP A 25 -5.20 -5.27 14.71
C ASP A 25 -3.86 -5.77 14.14
N VAL A 26 -3.91 -6.77 13.26
CA VAL A 26 -2.74 -7.36 12.59
C VAL A 26 -2.38 -6.59 11.32
N TYR A 27 -1.09 -6.59 10.94
CA TYR A 27 -0.63 -5.90 9.72
C TYR A 27 -1.00 -6.63 8.42
N HIS A 28 -1.30 -7.92 8.49
CA HIS A 28 -1.77 -8.71 7.36
C HIS A 28 -2.57 -9.91 7.84
N SER A 29 -3.28 -10.57 6.93
CA SER A 29 -4.05 -11.78 7.20
C SER A 29 -3.18 -12.86 7.84
N ALA A 30 -3.71 -13.53 8.87
CA ALA A 30 -3.10 -14.71 9.47
C ALA A 30 -2.98 -15.88 8.47
N ASP A 31 -3.75 -15.86 7.38
CA ASP A 31 -3.67 -16.86 6.31
C ASP A 31 -2.47 -16.61 5.35
N GLY A 32 -1.69 -15.55 5.60
CA GLY A 32 -0.41 -15.27 4.94
C GLY A 32 -0.35 -13.89 4.28
N GLY A 33 0.60 -13.05 4.72
CA GLY A 33 0.69 -11.66 4.24
C GLY A 33 1.03 -11.52 2.76
N LEU A 34 1.97 -12.32 2.26
CA LEU A 34 2.39 -12.22 0.86
C LEU A 34 1.33 -12.76 -0.12
N GLY A 35 0.56 -13.76 0.32
CA GLY A 35 -0.60 -14.24 -0.42
C GLY A 35 -1.70 -13.18 -0.50
N GLN A 36 -1.97 -12.48 0.61
CA GLN A 36 -2.90 -11.35 0.63
C GLN A 36 -2.44 -10.22 -0.31
N ALA A 37 -1.16 -9.84 -0.26
CA ALA A 37 -0.60 -8.80 -1.13
C ALA A 37 -0.83 -9.11 -2.62
N ARG A 38 -0.55 -10.35 -3.01
CA ARG A 38 -0.75 -10.83 -4.39
C ARG A 38 -2.22 -10.90 -4.77
N HIS A 39 -3.06 -11.49 -3.92
CA HIS A 39 -4.47 -11.71 -4.23
C HIS A 39 -5.29 -10.43 -4.20
N VAL A 40 -5.23 -9.68 -3.09
CA VAL A 40 -6.07 -8.50 -2.90
C VAL A 40 -5.59 -7.35 -3.77
N PHE A 41 -4.30 -7.02 -3.69
CA PHE A 41 -3.84 -5.74 -4.24
C PHE A 41 -3.30 -5.87 -5.66
N ILE A 42 -2.47 -6.87 -5.94
CA ILE A 42 -1.94 -7.08 -7.30
C ILE A 42 -3.06 -7.57 -8.23
N ASN A 43 -3.66 -8.73 -7.92
CA ASN A 43 -4.71 -9.31 -8.77
C ASN A 43 -5.99 -8.47 -8.76
N GLY A 44 -6.39 -7.90 -7.61
CA GLY A 44 -7.56 -7.02 -7.53
C GLY A 44 -7.46 -5.75 -8.37
N ASN A 45 -6.23 -5.28 -8.67
CA ASN A 45 -6.01 -4.18 -9.61
C ASN A 45 -5.73 -4.64 -11.05
N GLY A 46 -5.95 -5.93 -11.36
CA GLY A 46 -5.71 -6.50 -12.70
C GLY A 46 -4.23 -6.53 -13.09
N LEU A 47 -3.32 -6.60 -12.12
CA LEU A 47 -1.88 -6.71 -12.36
C LEU A 47 -1.47 -8.20 -12.35
N PRO A 48 -0.48 -8.60 -13.17
CA PRO A 48 0.36 -7.78 -14.05
C PRO A 48 -0.27 -7.42 -15.40
N ALA A 49 -1.46 -7.95 -15.75
CA ALA A 49 -2.03 -7.81 -17.09
C ALA A 49 -2.11 -6.34 -17.57
N ARG A 50 -2.53 -5.40 -16.69
CA ARG A 50 -2.61 -3.96 -17.02
C ARG A 50 -1.26 -3.26 -17.20
N TRP A 51 -0.13 -3.90 -16.92
CA TRP A 51 1.18 -3.36 -17.26
C TRP A 51 1.50 -3.47 -18.75
N ARG A 52 0.92 -4.46 -19.42
CA ARG A 52 1.26 -4.86 -20.78
C ARG A 52 0.55 -3.97 -21.80
N GLY A 53 1.21 -3.71 -22.93
CA GLY A 53 0.61 -3.02 -24.07
C GLY A 53 0.16 -1.59 -23.79
N ARG A 54 0.68 -0.95 -22.74
CA ARG A 54 0.43 0.47 -22.47
C ARG A 54 1.36 1.33 -23.32
N ASP A 55 0.81 2.44 -23.81
CA ASP A 55 1.58 3.49 -24.49
C ASP A 55 2.46 4.31 -23.52
N ARG A 56 2.23 4.15 -22.21
CA ARG A 56 2.97 4.87 -21.16
C ARG A 56 4.08 3.99 -20.58
N ASP A 57 5.30 4.51 -20.58
CA ASP A 57 6.49 3.88 -20.00
C ASP A 57 6.52 3.84 -18.46
N ARG A 58 5.45 4.30 -17.79
CA ARG A 58 5.35 4.30 -16.34
C ARG A 58 3.99 3.79 -15.87
N PHE A 59 4.00 3.13 -14.72
CA PHE A 59 2.79 2.77 -13.99
C PHE A 59 2.91 3.27 -12.56
N THR A 60 1.87 3.94 -12.07
CA THR A 60 1.87 4.57 -10.74
C THR A 60 0.90 3.86 -9.82
N ILE A 61 1.35 3.45 -8.64
CA ILE A 61 0.51 2.88 -7.58
C ILE A 61 0.47 3.86 -6.42
N PHE A 62 -0.73 4.05 -5.85
CA PHE A 62 -0.92 4.79 -4.61
C PHE A 62 -1.41 3.86 -3.50
N GLU A 63 -0.76 3.88 -2.35
CA GLU A 63 -1.09 3.09 -1.17
C GLU A 63 -1.37 3.99 0.03
N THR A 64 -2.48 3.74 0.72
CA THR A 64 -2.91 4.57 1.86
C THR A 64 -2.24 4.24 3.19
N GLY A 65 -1.59 3.07 3.30
CA GLY A 65 -0.92 2.58 4.49
C GLY A 65 0.20 1.63 4.13
N PHE A 66 1.45 2.09 4.18
CA PHE A 66 2.61 1.30 3.78
C PHE A 66 2.84 0.09 4.70
N GLY A 67 2.64 0.26 6.01
CA GLY A 67 2.88 -0.75 7.03
C GLY A 67 4.31 -1.27 7.02
N LEU A 68 4.45 -2.57 6.79
CA LEU A 68 5.76 -3.22 6.59
C LEU A 68 6.26 -3.15 5.14
N GLY A 69 5.51 -2.59 4.19
CA GLY A 69 5.92 -2.49 2.79
C GLY A 69 5.78 -3.79 2.01
N LEU A 70 5.02 -4.76 2.52
CA LEU A 70 4.88 -6.07 1.88
C LEU A 70 4.17 -5.99 0.53
N ASN A 71 3.16 -5.12 0.41
CA ASN A 71 2.50 -4.86 -0.87
C ASN A 71 3.49 -4.28 -1.87
N PHE A 72 4.26 -3.26 -1.48
CA PHE A 72 5.32 -2.68 -2.31
C PHE A 72 6.34 -3.73 -2.78
N LEU A 73 6.86 -4.57 -1.87
CA LEU A 73 7.83 -5.60 -2.22
C LEU A 73 7.23 -6.68 -3.15
N ALA A 74 5.99 -7.10 -2.89
CA ALA A 74 5.28 -8.05 -3.75
C ALA A 74 5.05 -7.46 -5.15
N THR A 75 4.61 -6.20 -5.24
CA THR A 75 4.44 -5.48 -6.50
C THR A 75 5.77 -5.36 -7.24
N TRP A 76 6.85 -4.96 -6.55
CA TRP A 76 8.17 -4.83 -7.17
C TRP A 76 8.66 -6.17 -7.72
N GLN A 77 8.51 -7.26 -6.95
CA GLN A 77 8.87 -8.60 -7.41
C GLN A 77 8.07 -9.00 -8.66
N ALA A 78 6.74 -8.82 -8.64
CA ALA A 78 5.86 -9.12 -9.77
C ALA A 78 6.21 -8.24 -10.99
N TRP A 79 6.45 -6.95 -10.77
CA TRP A 79 6.83 -6.00 -11.81
C TRP A 79 8.13 -6.46 -12.46
N ARG A 80 9.18 -6.73 -11.68
CA ARG A 80 10.48 -7.18 -12.20
C ARG A 80 10.37 -8.49 -12.99
N GLY A 81 9.45 -9.36 -12.61
CA GLY A 81 9.21 -10.66 -13.24
C GLY A 81 8.43 -10.60 -14.56
N ASP A 82 7.75 -9.51 -14.89
CA ASP A 82 6.99 -9.40 -16.15
C ASP A 82 7.86 -8.79 -17.26
N PRO A 83 8.15 -9.51 -18.37
CA PRO A 83 8.97 -8.98 -19.46
C PRO A 83 8.29 -7.86 -20.26
N GLN A 84 6.97 -7.73 -20.16
CA GLN A 84 6.15 -6.71 -20.80
C GLN A 84 5.74 -5.60 -19.82
N ARG A 85 6.40 -5.52 -18.67
CA ARG A 85 6.26 -4.43 -17.70
C ARG A 85 6.59 -3.07 -18.33
N PRO A 86 6.03 -1.96 -17.80
CA PRO A 86 6.49 -0.62 -18.14
C PRO A 86 7.95 -0.42 -17.73
N ALA A 87 8.63 0.54 -18.36
CA ALA A 87 10.01 0.86 -18.07
C ALA A 87 10.24 1.32 -16.61
N ARG A 88 9.23 1.98 -16.01
CA ARG A 88 9.28 2.49 -14.63
C ARG A 88 8.04 2.13 -13.80
N LEU A 89 8.28 1.80 -12.54
CA LEU A 89 7.24 1.69 -11.51
C LEU A 89 7.37 2.87 -10.55
N HIS A 90 6.32 3.67 -10.44
CA HIS A 90 6.20 4.70 -9.41
C HIS A 90 5.28 4.17 -8.32
N TYR A 91 5.71 4.25 -7.08
CA TYR A 91 4.94 3.80 -5.92
C TYR A 91 4.89 4.95 -4.93
N VAL A 92 3.69 5.40 -4.58
CA VAL A 92 3.46 6.45 -3.59
C VAL A 92 2.72 5.83 -2.43
N ALA A 93 3.29 5.88 -1.23
CA ALA A 93 2.66 5.31 -0.05
C ALA A 93 2.67 6.29 1.11
N VAL A 94 1.63 6.24 1.94
CA VAL A 94 1.54 7.03 3.17
C VAL A 94 1.73 6.12 4.37
N GLU A 95 2.47 6.59 5.39
CA GLU A 95 2.67 5.86 6.63
C GLU A 95 2.74 6.81 7.82
N LYS A 96 1.87 6.61 8.80
CA LYS A 96 1.79 7.45 10.00
C LYS A 96 2.78 7.01 11.09
N HIS A 97 3.07 5.71 11.13
CA HIS A 97 3.85 5.02 12.14
C HIS A 97 4.86 4.07 11.49
N PRO A 98 5.89 4.58 10.78
CA PRO A 98 6.84 3.72 10.11
C PRO A 98 7.64 2.92 11.13
N PHE A 99 7.93 1.68 10.76
CA PHE A 99 8.90 0.86 11.49
C PHE A 99 10.31 1.45 11.39
N ARG A 100 11.15 1.09 12.37
CA ARG A 100 12.60 1.29 12.22
C ARG A 100 13.14 0.27 11.22
N ALA A 101 14.24 0.61 10.56
CA ALA A 101 14.90 -0.28 9.61
C ALA A 101 15.23 -1.67 10.21
N ALA A 102 15.68 -1.71 11.47
CA ALA A 102 15.97 -2.96 12.17
C ALA A 102 14.70 -3.83 12.38
N ASP A 103 13.58 -3.22 12.75
CA ASP A 103 12.31 -3.93 12.91
C ASP A 103 11.82 -4.48 11.56
N LEU A 104 11.93 -3.70 10.48
CA LEU A 104 11.60 -4.17 9.13
C LEU A 104 12.49 -5.33 8.67
N ALA A 105 13.79 -5.31 9.00
CA ALA A 105 14.69 -6.40 8.67
C ALA A 105 14.25 -7.71 9.34
N GLN A 106 13.85 -7.64 10.60
CA GLN A 106 13.32 -8.80 11.31
C GLN A 106 11.99 -9.27 10.73
N LEU A 107 11.06 -8.36 10.43
CA LEU A 107 9.77 -8.69 9.82
C LEU A 107 9.95 -9.35 8.44
N HIS A 108 10.84 -8.81 7.60
CA HIS A 108 11.06 -9.31 6.24
C HIS A 108 11.76 -10.66 6.19
N ALA A 109 12.38 -11.13 7.28
CA ALA A 109 12.94 -12.47 7.36
C ALA A 109 11.89 -13.57 7.16
N ALA A 110 10.60 -13.27 7.39
CA ALA A 110 9.49 -14.19 7.11
C ALA A 110 9.26 -14.47 5.62
N TRP A 111 9.82 -13.66 4.71
CA TRP A 111 9.68 -13.82 3.26
C TRP A 111 11.05 -13.85 2.55
N PRO A 112 11.79 -14.98 2.64
CA PRO A 112 13.10 -15.13 2.01
C PRO A 112 13.08 -14.88 0.50
N GLU A 113 11.97 -15.15 -0.19
CA GLU A 113 11.82 -14.87 -1.63
C GLU A 113 11.85 -13.38 -1.99
N LEU A 114 11.69 -12.49 -1.02
CA LEU A 114 11.80 -11.04 -1.17
C LEU A 114 13.15 -10.50 -0.67
N ALA A 115 14.06 -11.34 -0.17
CA ALA A 115 15.26 -10.92 0.56
C ALA A 115 16.15 -9.92 -0.21
N ALA A 116 16.32 -10.12 -1.51
CA ALA A 116 17.13 -9.19 -2.32
C ALA A 116 16.48 -7.80 -2.44
N LEU A 117 15.15 -7.76 -2.60
CA LEU A 117 14.39 -6.50 -2.73
C LEU A 117 14.29 -5.79 -1.38
N SER A 118 14.03 -6.55 -0.31
CA SER A 118 13.93 -6.00 1.03
C SER A 118 15.27 -5.46 1.51
N ALA A 119 16.39 -6.13 1.20
CA ALA A 119 17.72 -5.62 1.51
C ALA A 119 18.01 -4.27 0.82
N GLU A 120 17.63 -4.11 -0.45
CA GLU A 120 17.78 -2.84 -1.16
C GLU A 120 16.89 -1.74 -0.56
N LEU A 121 15.66 -2.07 -0.17
CA LEU A 121 14.77 -1.15 0.54
C LEU A 121 15.36 -0.73 1.89
N HIS A 122 15.89 -1.66 2.68
CA HIS A 122 16.48 -1.39 3.98
C HIS A 122 17.70 -0.49 3.89
N ALA A 123 18.54 -0.69 2.87
CA ALA A 123 19.74 0.11 2.64
C ALA A 123 19.43 1.60 2.39
N GLN A 124 18.21 1.90 1.92
CA GLN A 124 17.75 3.27 1.66
C GLN A 124 16.62 3.71 2.62
N TRP A 125 16.33 2.93 3.67
CA TRP A 125 15.19 3.21 4.54
C TRP A 125 15.34 4.59 5.21
N PRO A 126 14.36 5.49 5.07
CA PRO A 126 14.50 6.85 5.53
C PRO A 126 14.52 6.95 7.05
N VAL A 127 15.15 8.01 7.55
CA VAL A 127 15.01 8.40 8.95
C VAL A 127 13.54 8.70 9.26
N PRO A 128 13.02 8.33 10.45
CA PRO A 128 11.61 8.52 10.81
C PRO A 128 11.32 9.99 11.12
N MET A 129 11.34 10.82 10.09
CA MET A 129 11.05 12.25 10.12
C MET A 129 9.82 12.54 9.25
N PRO A 130 8.88 13.39 9.69
CA PRO A 130 7.71 13.72 8.87
C PRO A 130 8.09 14.28 7.51
N GLY A 131 7.30 13.97 6.48
CA GLY A 131 7.47 14.51 5.14
C GLY A 131 7.68 13.45 4.06
N PHE A 132 8.18 13.91 2.90
CA PHE A 132 8.32 13.11 1.69
C PHE A 132 9.73 12.53 1.60
N HIS A 133 9.82 11.20 1.50
CA HIS A 133 11.07 10.47 1.33
C HIS A 133 11.04 9.75 0.00
N ARG A 134 12.01 10.03 -0.87
CA ARG A 134 12.07 9.44 -2.21
C ARG A 134 13.26 8.51 -2.34
N LEU A 135 12.98 7.23 -2.58
CA LEU A 135 13.97 6.18 -2.74
C LEU A 135 14.03 5.78 -4.21
N LEU A 136 15.25 5.62 -4.73
CA LEU A 136 15.50 5.20 -6.11
C LEU A 136 16.06 3.77 -6.08
N LEU A 137 15.24 2.83 -6.49
CA LEU A 137 15.45 1.39 -6.38
C LEU A 137 15.52 0.75 -7.77
N ASP A 138 16.11 -0.44 -7.87
CA ASP A 138 16.34 -1.16 -9.12
C ASP A 138 17.07 -0.30 -10.17
N GLY A 139 18.09 0.44 -9.74
CA GLY A 139 18.81 1.40 -10.59
C GLY A 139 17.95 2.60 -11.03
N GLY A 140 16.97 2.99 -10.20
CA GLY A 140 16.06 4.11 -10.45
C GLY A 140 14.84 3.79 -11.32
N ARG A 141 14.65 2.51 -11.70
CA ARG A 141 13.44 2.07 -12.41
C ARG A 141 12.24 1.92 -11.48
N VAL A 142 12.47 1.66 -10.20
CA VAL A 142 11.46 1.68 -9.16
C VAL A 142 11.66 2.92 -8.32
N VAL A 143 10.64 3.76 -8.25
CA VAL A 143 10.64 5.01 -7.48
C VAL A 143 9.61 4.86 -6.37
N LEU A 144 10.07 4.73 -5.13
CA LEU A 144 9.20 4.76 -3.96
C LEU A 144 9.20 6.18 -3.37
N THR A 145 8.05 6.81 -3.33
CA THR A 145 7.80 8.04 -2.55
C THR A 145 7.01 7.65 -1.31
N LEU A 146 7.68 7.64 -0.17
CA LEU A 146 7.11 7.30 1.12
C LEU A 146 6.83 8.58 1.90
N VAL A 147 5.56 8.82 2.23
CA VAL A 147 5.10 10.03 2.91
C VAL A 147 4.82 9.72 4.37
N PHE A 148 5.69 10.22 5.24
CA PHE A 148 5.57 10.07 6.68
C PHE A 148 4.66 11.15 7.27
N ALA A 149 3.37 10.85 7.35
CA ALA A 149 2.32 11.74 7.84
C ALA A 149 1.00 10.97 8.05
N ASP A 150 0.02 11.62 8.68
CA ASP A 150 -1.36 11.18 8.59
C ASP A 150 -1.88 11.34 7.14
N ILE A 151 -2.70 10.40 6.66
CA ILE A 151 -3.27 10.47 5.31
C ILE A 151 -4.11 11.73 5.08
N ALA A 152 -4.78 12.23 6.12
CA ALA A 152 -5.57 13.47 6.05
C ALA A 152 -4.71 14.69 5.72
N ASP A 153 -3.48 14.71 6.23
CA ASP A 153 -2.50 15.78 6.00
C ASP A 153 -1.69 15.53 4.72
N ALA A 154 -1.36 14.28 4.43
CA ALA A 154 -0.54 13.90 3.28
C ALA A 154 -1.29 14.04 1.96
N LEU A 155 -2.51 13.50 1.87
CA LEU A 155 -3.24 13.37 0.61
C LEU A 155 -3.43 14.70 -0.12
N PRO A 156 -3.73 15.85 0.53
CA PRO A 156 -3.81 17.15 -0.14
C PRO A 156 -2.50 17.66 -0.74
N GLN A 157 -1.36 17.20 -0.22
CA GLN A 157 -0.02 17.60 -0.66
C GLN A 157 0.54 16.70 -1.76
N ILE A 158 -0.08 15.54 -2.00
CA ILE A 158 0.35 14.58 -3.01
C ILE A 158 -0.21 15.00 -4.37
N ASP A 159 0.69 15.20 -5.34
CA ASP A 159 0.36 15.35 -6.75
C ASP A 159 0.82 14.09 -7.49
N ALA A 160 -0.13 13.26 -7.89
CA ALA A 160 0.12 11.98 -8.54
C ALA A 160 -1.01 11.66 -9.53
N PHE A 161 -0.68 10.81 -10.50
CA PHE A 161 -1.63 10.22 -11.44
C PHE A 161 -1.57 8.70 -11.27
N ALA A 162 -2.21 8.19 -10.22
CA ALA A 162 -2.20 6.78 -9.87
C ALA A 162 -3.05 5.96 -10.84
N ASP A 163 -2.46 4.91 -11.41
CA ASP A 163 -3.12 3.93 -12.27
C ASP A 163 -3.80 2.82 -11.45
N ALA A 164 -3.35 2.61 -10.21
CA ALA A 164 -3.93 1.64 -9.28
C ALA A 164 -3.82 2.16 -7.83
N PHE A 165 -4.84 1.83 -7.03
CA PHE A 165 -4.92 2.17 -5.63
C PHE A 165 -4.92 0.91 -4.77
N TYR A 166 -4.02 0.87 -3.80
CA TYR A 166 -3.98 -0.13 -2.74
C TYR A 166 -4.55 0.56 -1.50
N LEU A 167 -5.86 0.42 -1.32
CA LEU A 167 -6.53 0.97 -0.16
C LEU A 167 -6.34 -0.01 1.01
N ASP A 168 -5.15 0.06 1.59
CA ASP A 168 -4.66 -0.78 2.68
C ASP A 168 -4.35 0.03 3.93
N GLY A 169 -4.50 -0.62 5.08
CA GLY A 169 -4.41 -0.08 6.43
C GLY A 169 -5.30 -0.87 7.39
N PHE A 170 -5.24 -0.60 8.69
CA PHE A 170 -6.03 -1.32 9.70
C PHE A 170 -7.54 -1.23 9.45
N ALA A 171 -8.30 -2.21 9.94
CA ALA A 171 -9.73 -2.36 9.63
C ALA A 171 -10.52 -1.05 9.89
N PRO A 172 -11.59 -0.77 9.13
CA PRO A 172 -12.39 0.45 9.33
C PRO A 172 -12.92 0.66 10.75
N SER A 173 -13.19 -0.44 11.48
CA SER A 173 -13.60 -0.38 12.89
C SER A 173 -12.46 -0.07 13.87
N LYS A 174 -11.20 -0.22 13.43
CA LYS A 174 -9.97 -0.05 14.23
C LYS A 174 -9.25 1.26 13.93
N ASN A 175 -9.35 1.76 12.70
CA ASN A 175 -8.75 3.02 12.27
C ASN A 175 -9.73 3.88 11.45
N PRO A 176 -10.89 4.27 12.00
CA PRO A 176 -11.98 4.89 11.24
C PRO A 176 -11.58 6.17 10.50
N ASP A 177 -10.68 6.97 11.08
CA ASP A 177 -10.23 8.26 10.53
C ASP A 177 -9.64 8.12 9.12
N MET A 178 -8.88 7.05 8.87
CA MET A 178 -8.28 6.77 7.57
C MET A 178 -9.33 6.42 6.50
N TRP A 179 -10.43 5.81 6.91
CA TRP A 179 -11.53 5.38 6.04
C TRP A 179 -12.67 6.40 5.96
N ALA A 180 -12.46 7.59 6.52
CA ALA A 180 -13.49 8.61 6.57
C ALA A 180 -13.88 9.05 5.14
N PRO A 181 -15.17 9.29 4.85
CA PRO A 181 -15.63 9.63 3.51
C PRO A 181 -14.90 10.83 2.88
N GLU A 182 -14.48 11.79 3.68
CA GLU A 182 -13.70 12.95 3.25
C GLU A 182 -12.29 12.59 2.75
N ILE A 183 -11.69 11.52 3.28
CA ILE A 183 -10.39 11.00 2.82
C ILE A 183 -10.58 10.22 1.54
N LEU A 184 -11.52 9.27 1.54
CA LEU A 184 -11.81 8.43 0.37
C LEU A 184 -12.27 9.26 -0.83
N GLY A 185 -13.09 10.29 -0.57
CA GLY A 185 -13.56 11.25 -1.58
C GLY A 185 -12.44 12.04 -2.26
N ARG A 186 -11.27 12.19 -1.61
CA ARG A 186 -10.10 12.91 -2.16
C ARG A 186 -9.18 12.02 -3.01
N LEU A 187 -9.37 10.70 -3.02
CA LEU A 187 -8.55 9.78 -3.82
C LEU A 187 -8.67 10.06 -5.31
N ASN A 188 -9.84 10.51 -5.78
CA ASN A 188 -10.08 10.86 -7.18
C ASN A 188 -9.15 11.96 -7.70
N ARG A 189 -8.69 12.87 -6.83
CA ARG A 189 -7.81 13.99 -7.19
C ARG A 189 -6.45 13.51 -7.68
N VAL A 190 -6.02 12.34 -7.21
CA VAL A 190 -4.74 11.73 -7.56
C VAL A 190 -4.92 10.51 -8.48
N ALA A 191 -6.13 10.25 -8.97
CA ALA A 191 -6.43 9.13 -9.84
C ALA A 191 -6.18 9.49 -11.31
N ALA A 192 -5.53 8.60 -12.05
CA ALA A 192 -5.54 8.66 -13.51
C ALA A 192 -6.91 8.23 -14.06
N PRO A 193 -7.31 8.67 -15.26
CA PRO A 193 -8.47 8.09 -15.93
C PRO A 193 -8.32 6.58 -16.10
N GLY A 194 -9.35 5.81 -15.70
CA GLY A 194 -9.30 4.34 -15.70
C GLY A 194 -8.41 3.73 -14.61
N ALA A 195 -8.12 4.50 -13.55
CA ALA A 195 -7.49 3.96 -12.35
C ALA A 195 -8.39 2.89 -11.71
N THR A 196 -7.76 1.85 -11.19
CA THR A 196 -8.44 0.80 -10.42
C THR A 196 -8.14 0.96 -8.93
N LEU A 197 -8.92 0.32 -8.10
CA LEU A 197 -8.75 0.28 -6.66
C LEU A 197 -9.06 -1.12 -6.15
N ALA A 198 -8.24 -1.59 -5.20
CA ALA A 198 -8.54 -2.81 -4.46
C ALA A 198 -8.36 -2.59 -2.96
N THR A 199 -9.23 -3.23 -2.17
CA THR A 199 -9.12 -3.26 -0.71
C THR A 199 -9.65 -4.57 -0.15
N TYR A 200 -9.06 -5.03 0.95
CA TYR A 200 -9.50 -6.25 1.61
C TYR A 200 -10.86 -6.07 2.31
N THR A 201 -11.29 -4.85 2.63
CA THR A 201 -12.54 -4.61 3.38
C THR A 201 -13.79 -4.63 2.49
N ILE A 202 -14.92 -5.06 3.06
CA ILE A 202 -16.26 -5.03 2.41
C ILE A 202 -17.23 -4.10 3.14
N ALA A 203 -16.72 -3.22 4.02
CA ALA A 203 -17.54 -2.33 4.82
C ALA A 203 -18.44 -1.45 3.92
N ALA A 204 -19.75 -1.46 4.17
CA ALA A 204 -20.72 -0.75 3.33
C ALA A 204 -20.45 0.75 3.25
N ALA A 205 -19.99 1.36 4.35
CA ALA A 205 -19.61 2.77 4.39
C ALA A 205 -18.42 3.08 3.46
N VAL A 206 -17.41 2.20 3.43
CA VAL A 206 -16.25 2.32 2.53
C VAL A 206 -16.70 2.21 1.07
N ARG A 207 -17.49 1.17 0.73
CA ARG A 207 -18.02 1.01 -0.64
C ARG A 207 -18.83 2.23 -1.08
N LYS A 208 -19.69 2.76 -0.20
CA LYS A 208 -20.50 3.95 -0.49
C LYS A 208 -19.62 5.19 -0.73
N ALA A 209 -18.61 5.41 0.11
CA ALA A 209 -17.69 6.54 -0.05
C ALA A 209 -16.85 6.42 -1.33
N LEU A 210 -16.40 5.22 -1.69
CA LEU A 210 -15.68 4.97 -2.94
C LEU A 210 -16.56 5.24 -4.17
N ALA A 211 -17.82 4.81 -4.15
CA ALA A 211 -18.78 5.12 -5.20
C ALA A 211 -19.01 6.63 -5.35
N GLN A 212 -19.11 7.36 -4.23
CA GLN A 212 -19.21 8.82 -4.23
C GLN A 212 -17.94 9.51 -4.75
N ALA A 213 -16.78 8.88 -4.58
CA ALA A 213 -15.51 9.34 -5.13
C ALA A 213 -15.35 9.05 -6.63
N GLY A 214 -16.25 8.25 -7.22
CA GLY A 214 -16.24 7.88 -8.64
C GLY A 214 -15.58 6.53 -8.95
N PHE A 215 -15.30 5.71 -7.94
CA PHE A 215 -14.84 4.33 -8.14
C PHE A 215 -16.02 3.37 -8.16
N ASP A 216 -16.12 2.56 -9.21
CA ASP A 216 -17.16 1.54 -9.33
C ASP A 216 -16.65 0.20 -8.79
N CYS A 217 -16.69 0.03 -7.46
CA CYS A 217 -16.19 -1.18 -6.81
C CYS A 217 -17.28 -2.25 -6.63
N GLU A 218 -16.94 -3.46 -7.04
CA GLU A 218 -17.72 -4.67 -6.89
C GLU A 218 -17.17 -5.56 -5.77
N ARG A 219 -18.02 -6.49 -5.29
CA ARG A 219 -17.55 -7.56 -4.41
C ARG A 219 -16.97 -8.68 -5.25
N VAL A 220 -15.73 -9.04 -4.95
CA VAL A 220 -15.02 -10.14 -5.62
C VAL A 220 -14.50 -11.14 -4.58
N PRO A 221 -14.13 -12.37 -4.96
CA PRO A 221 -13.61 -13.36 -4.02
C PRO A 221 -12.42 -12.84 -3.20
N GLY A 222 -12.50 -12.97 -1.88
CA GLY A 222 -11.45 -12.55 -0.96
C GLY A 222 -10.30 -13.56 -0.85
N PHE A 223 -9.35 -13.28 0.05
CA PHE A 223 -8.18 -14.12 0.30
C PHE A 223 -8.33 -14.93 1.59
N GLY A 224 -7.89 -16.20 1.54
CA GLY A 224 -7.91 -17.09 2.71
C GLY A 224 -9.32 -17.34 3.23
N ARG A 225 -9.52 -17.13 4.53
CA ARG A 225 -10.83 -17.28 5.20
C ARG A 225 -11.78 -16.11 4.95
N LYS A 226 -11.31 -15.02 4.33
CA LYS A 226 -12.17 -13.88 4.01
C LYS A 226 -12.90 -14.13 2.68
N PRO A 227 -14.23 -14.25 2.67
CA PRO A 227 -14.96 -14.70 1.49
C PRO A 227 -15.00 -13.66 0.38
N GLU A 228 -15.04 -12.38 0.74
CA GLU A 228 -15.22 -11.26 -0.18
C GLU A 228 -14.24 -10.12 0.13
N MET A 229 -13.90 -9.37 -0.91
CA MET A 229 -13.14 -8.11 -0.88
C MET A 229 -13.77 -7.13 -1.88
N LEU A 230 -13.27 -5.90 -1.96
CA LEU A 230 -13.71 -4.92 -2.97
C LEU A 230 -12.61 -4.68 -4.01
N ALA A 231 -13.01 -4.64 -5.27
CA ALA A 231 -12.16 -4.25 -6.40
C ALA A 231 -13.00 -3.53 -7.47
N GLY A 232 -12.41 -2.58 -8.19
CA GLY A 232 -13.05 -1.83 -9.27
C GLY A 232 -12.07 -0.95 -10.04
#